data_AF-A0A7Y4XUN5-F1
#
_entry.id   AF-A0A7Y4XUN5-F1
#
_cell.length_a   1.000
_cell.length_b   1.000
_cell.length_c   1.000
_cell.angle_alpha   90.00
_cell.angle_beta   90.00
_cell.angle_gamma   90.00
#
_symmetry.space_group_name_H-M   'P 1'
#
loop_
_entity.id
_entity.type
_entity.pdbx_description
1 polymer ?
#
loop_
_entity_poly.entity_id
_entity_poly.type
_entity_poly.pdbx_seq_one_letter_code
_entity_poly.pdbx_strand_id
1 'polypeptide(L)'
;MMLAKIAAIIMLVWFFQTAKEQQENPVKWVLIGLVGYWLVWWIVTLGVANPLLKGMPNRSWMILSVVRHLPAIAAIIAAVLVRKKLLADAQKHLE
;
A
#
# COMPACT_ATOMS: atom_id res chain seq x y z
N MET A 1 -0.15 16.59 -5.55
CA MET A 1 1.15 15.87 -5.45
C MET A 1 1.76 15.89 -4.05
N MET A 2 1.58 16.94 -3.23
CA MET A 2 2.11 16.97 -1.85
C MET A 2 1.45 15.96 -0.89
N LEU A 3 0.11 15.83 -0.93
CA LEU A 3 -0.64 14.95 -0.02
C LEU A 3 -0.20 13.48 -0.12
N ALA A 4 0.06 12.97 -1.33
CA ALA A 4 0.51 11.60 -1.54
C ALA A 4 1.91 11.35 -0.95
N LYS A 5 2.82 12.34 -1.05
CA LYS A 5 4.16 12.25 -0.44
C LYS A 5 4.06 12.24 1.08
N ILE A 6 3.20 13.07 1.66
CA ILE A 6 2.98 13.13 3.11
C ILE A 6 2.38 11.80 3.59
N ALA A 7 1.36 11.27 2.90
CA ALA A 7 0.76 9.98 3.24
C ALA A 7 1.78 8.82 3.18
N ALA A 8 2.67 8.83 2.18
CA ALA A 8 3.75 7.85 2.09
C ALA A 8 4.73 7.96 3.27
N ILE A 9 5.14 9.18 3.65
CA ILE A 9 6.03 9.39 4.81
C ILE A 9 5.35 8.94 6.11
N ILE A 10 4.08 9.30 6.31
CA ILE A 10 3.29 8.87 7.48
C ILE A 10 3.25 7.34 7.55
N MET A 11 2.99 6.66 6.43
CA MET A 11 3.01 5.20 6.38
C MET A 11 4.37 4.62 6.76
N LEU A 12 5.47 5.18 6.24
CA LEU A 12 6.82 4.74 6.61
C LEU A 12 7.10 4.92 8.11
N VAL A 13 6.79 6.09 8.65
CA VAL A 13 6.94 6.38 10.08
C VAL A 13 6.08 5.44 10.92
N TRP A 14 4.86 5.15 10.47
CA TRP A 14 3.95 4.27 11.18
C TRP A 14 4.45 2.83 11.23
N PHE A 15 4.97 2.30 10.11
CA PHE A 15 5.62 0.98 10.07
C PHE A 15 6.89 0.96 10.94
N PHE A 16 7.68 2.02 10.92
CA PHE A 16 8.91 2.13 11.70
C PHE A 16 8.66 2.16 13.21
N GLN A 17 7.71 3.00 13.67
CA GLN A 17 7.33 3.07 15.08
C GLN A 17 6.72 1.74 15.55
N THR A 18 5.81 1.16 14.77
CA THR A 18 5.16 -0.12 15.12
C THR A 18 6.21 -1.22 15.31
N ALA A 19 7.21 -1.31 14.43
CA ALA A 19 8.27 -2.31 14.56
C ALA A 19 9.16 -2.09 15.80
N LYS A 20 9.49 -0.83 16.11
CA LYS A 20 10.21 -0.48 17.34
C LYS A 20 9.46 -0.89 18.61
N GLU A 21 8.15 -0.69 18.64
CA GLU A 21 7.30 -1.10 19.78
C GLU A 21 7.30 -2.63 19.98
N GLN A 22 7.43 -3.39 18.89
CA GLN A 22 7.48 -4.85 18.92
C GLN A 22 8.90 -5.42 19.10
N GLN A 23 9.90 -4.59 19.40
CA GLN A 23 11.32 -4.99 19.49
C GLN A 23 11.89 -5.66 18.22
N GLU A 24 11.23 -5.48 17.09
CA GLU A 24 11.58 -6.06 15.80
C GLU A 24 12.42 -5.11 14.96
N ASN A 25 13.06 -5.62 13.90
CA ASN A 25 13.88 -4.79 13.03
C ASN A 25 13.00 -3.79 12.22
N PRO A 26 13.07 -2.48 12.49
CA PRO A 26 12.16 -1.51 11.90
C PRO A 26 12.42 -1.28 10.40
N VAL A 27 13.65 -1.49 9.94
CA VAL A 27 13.99 -1.39 8.51
C VAL A 27 13.34 -2.54 7.74
N LYS A 28 13.32 -3.75 8.31
CA LYS A 28 12.68 -4.93 7.70
C LYS A 28 11.17 -4.71 7.53
N TRP A 29 10.50 -4.18 8.55
CA TRP A 29 9.06 -3.90 8.49
C TRP A 29 8.71 -2.82 7.47
N VAL A 30 9.49 -1.74 7.44
CA VAL A 30 9.33 -0.68 6.44
C VAL A 30 9.52 -1.22 5.02
N LEU A 31 10.55 -2.06 4.79
CA LEU A 31 10.78 -2.71 3.50
C LEU A 31 9.61 -3.63 3.12
N ILE A 32 9.11 -4.45 4.04
CA ILE A 32 7.96 -5.34 3.75
C ILE A 32 6.70 -4.52 3.42
N GLY A 33 6.45 -3.43 4.15
CA GLY A 33 5.36 -2.51 3.86
C GLY A 33 5.48 -1.85 2.48
N LEU A 34 6.70 -1.41 2.12
CA LEU A 34 6.99 -0.80 0.82
C LEU A 34 6.83 -1.82 -0.33
N VAL A 35 7.37 -3.03 -0.16
CA VAL A 35 7.26 -4.11 -1.15
C VAL A 35 5.80 -4.55 -1.32
N GLY A 36 5.05 -4.66 -0.23
CA GLY A 36 3.62 -4.95 -0.27
C GLY A 36 2.82 -3.87 -1.00
N TYR A 37 3.09 -2.60 -0.71
CA TYR A 37 2.50 -1.46 -1.43
C TYR A 37 2.80 -1.52 -2.93
N TRP A 38 4.08 -1.73 -3.27
CA TRP A 38 4.53 -1.78 -4.66
C TRP A 38 3.91 -2.95 -5.43
N LEU A 39 3.88 -4.15 -4.85
CA LEU A 39 3.26 -5.33 -5.46
C LEU A 39 1.77 -5.11 -5.74
N VAL A 40 1.01 -4.64 -4.75
CA VAL A 40 -0.44 -4.41 -4.93
C VAL A 40 -0.71 -3.31 -5.95
N TRP A 41 0.11 -2.26 -5.97
CA TRP A 41 0.02 -1.22 -6.99
C TRP A 41 0.13 -1.83 -8.39
N TRP A 42 1.13 -2.66 -8.65
CA TRP A 42 1.32 -3.29 -9.97
C TRP A 42 0.22 -4.29 -10.32
N ILE A 43 -0.21 -5.12 -9.35
CA ILE A 43 -1.30 -6.08 -9.54
C ILE A 43 -2.59 -5.37 -9.95
N VAL A 44 -2.96 -4.31 -9.23
CA VAL A 44 -4.20 -3.57 -9.52
C VAL A 44 -4.06 -2.72 -10.77
N THR A 45 -2.88 -2.14 -11.03
CA THR A 45 -2.65 -1.35 -12.25
C THR A 45 -2.75 -2.22 -13.50
N LEU A 46 -2.06 -3.37 -13.52
CA LEU A 46 -2.02 -4.25 -14.69
C LEU A 46 -3.30 -5.09 -14.82
N GLY A 47 -3.84 -5.59 -13.71
CA GLY A 47 -4.98 -6.50 -13.70
C GLY A 47 -6.34 -5.82 -13.73
N VAL A 48 -6.44 -4.57 -13.24
CA VAL A 48 -7.72 -3.87 -13.11
C VAL A 48 -7.70 -2.56 -13.90
N ALA A 49 -6.78 -1.64 -13.57
CA ALA A 49 -6.82 -0.28 -14.13
C ALA A 49 -6.55 -0.26 -15.65
N ASN A 50 -5.52 -0.95 -16.14
CA ASN A 50 -5.19 -1.02 -17.56
C ASN A 50 -6.29 -1.65 -18.43
N PRO A 51 -6.84 -2.83 -18.09
CA PRO A 51 -7.93 -3.41 -18.88
C PRO A 51 -9.20 -2.55 -18.82
N LEU A 52 -9.53 -1.95 -17.67
CA LEU A 52 -10.65 -1.00 -17.56
C LEU A 52 -10.46 0.24 -18.43
N LEU A 53 -9.24 0.78 -18.49
CA LEU A 53 -8.92 1.94 -19.34
C LEU A 53 -8.95 1.59 -20.83
N LYS A 54 -8.45 0.42 -21.23
CA LYS A 54 -8.47 -0.04 -22.63
C LYS A 54 -9.87 -0.39 -23.13
N GLY A 55 -10.74 -0.92 -22.26
CA GLY A 55 -12.12 -1.27 -22.61
C GLY A 55 -13.07 -0.07 -22.74
N MET A 56 -12.63 1.16 -22.41
CA MET A 56 -13.50 2.33 -22.33
C MET A 56 -12.85 3.60 -22.93
N PRO A 57 -12.70 3.66 -24.27
CA PRO A 57 -11.94 4.72 -24.94
C PRO A 57 -12.58 6.12 -24.94
N ASN A 58 -13.86 6.26 -24.61
CA ASN A 58 -14.60 7.53 -24.76
C ASN A 58 -15.15 8.12 -23.44
N ARG A 59 -14.35 8.15 -22.36
CA ARG A 59 -14.85 8.53 -21.03
C ARG A 59 -14.45 9.93 -20.55
N SER A 60 -15.40 10.55 -19.83
CA SER A 60 -15.24 11.79 -19.07
C SER A 60 -14.01 11.75 -18.16
N TRP A 61 -13.35 12.90 -18.03
CA TRP A 61 -12.19 13.15 -17.17
C TRP A 61 -12.37 12.63 -15.73
N MET A 62 -13.60 12.60 -15.21
CA MET A 62 -13.91 12.03 -13.89
C MET A 62 -13.58 10.54 -13.78
N ILE A 63 -13.93 9.74 -14.79
CA ILE A 63 -13.75 8.28 -14.72
C ILE A 63 -12.28 7.91 -14.88
N LEU A 64 -11.56 8.62 -15.74
CA LEU A 64 -10.10 8.52 -15.87
C LEU A 64 -9.41 8.81 -14.54
N SER A 65 -9.88 9.82 -13.80
CA SER A 65 -9.32 10.18 -12.50
C SER A 65 -9.57 9.10 -11.44
N VAL A 66 -10.78 8.56 -11.33
CA VAL A 66 -11.12 7.50 -10.37
C VAL A 66 -10.29 6.23 -10.62
N VAL A 67 -10.20 5.78 -11.88
CA VAL A 67 -9.44 4.58 -12.24
C VAL A 67 -7.94 4.76 -11.98
N ARG A 68 -7.43 5.98 -12.06
CA ARG A 68 -6.04 6.31 -11.75
C ARG A 68 -5.73 6.28 -10.25
N HIS A 69 -6.74 6.51 -9.39
CA HIS A 69 -6.59 6.47 -7.93
C HIS A 69 -6.89 5.09 -7.32
N LEU A 70 -7.57 4.20 -8.04
CA LEU A 70 -7.86 2.82 -7.62
C LEU A 70 -6.61 2.05 -7.13
N PRO A 71 -5.48 2.03 -7.86
CA PRO A 71 -4.27 1.34 -7.41
C PRO A 71 -3.71 1.90 -6.10
N ALA A 72 -3.79 3.23 -5.92
CA ALA A 72 -3.31 3.88 -4.71
C ALA A 72 -4.14 3.49 -3.48
N ILE A 73 -5.48 3.47 -3.62
CA ILE A 73 -6.39 3.06 -2.54
C ILE A 73 -6.16 1.59 -2.19
N ALA A 74 -6.06 0.72 -3.20
CA ALA A 74 -5.81 -0.71 -2.98
C ALA A 74 -4.45 -0.96 -2.30
N ALA A 75 -3.41 -0.23 -2.68
CA ALA A 75 -2.09 -0.34 -2.08
C ALA A 75 -2.06 0.16 -0.61
N ILE A 76 -2.86 1.18 -0.27
CA ILE A 76 -3.04 1.62 1.13
C ILE A 76 -3.71 0.51 1.96
N ILE A 77 -4.80 -0.08 1.46
CA ILE A 77 -5.50 -1.18 2.16
C ILE A 77 -4.56 -2.36 2.36
N ALA A 78 -3.80 -2.73 1.32
CA ALA A 78 -2.82 -3.80 1.41
C ALA A 78 -1.76 -3.52 2.47
N ALA A 79 -1.24 -2.29 2.54
CA ALA A 79 -0.27 -1.94 3.56
C ALA A 79 -0.85 -2.02 4.98
N VAL A 80 -2.13 -1.67 5.19
CA VAL A 80 -2.81 -1.88 6.48
C VAL A 80 -2.92 -3.39 6.81
N LEU A 81 -3.22 -4.24 5.83
CA LEU A 81 -3.28 -5.69 6.00
C LEU A 81 -1.91 -6.31 6.30
N VAL A 82 -0.87 -5.87 5.58
CA VAL A 82 0.52 -6.28 5.82
C VAL A 82 0.94 -5.93 7.24
N ARG A 83 0.61 -4.71 7.72
CA ARG A 83 0.86 -4.32 9.12
C ARG A 83 0.17 -5.25 10.11
N LYS A 84 -1.11 -5.57 9.90
CA LYS A 84 -1.84 -6.52 10.76
C LYS A 84 -1.18 -7.90 10.77
N LYS A 85 -0.72 -8.38 9.62
CA LYS A 85 -0.04 -9.68 9.51
C LYS A 85 1.31 -9.67 10.23
N LEU A 86 2.09 -8.60 10.09
CA LEU A 86 3.38 -8.44 10.77
C LEU A 86 3.24 -8.37 12.29
N LEU A 87 2.19 -7.70 12.79
CA LEU A 87 1.87 -7.67 14.21
C LEU A 87 1.52 -9.07 14.75
N ALA A 88 0.71 -9.84 14.02
CA ALA A 88 0.36 -11.20 14.40
C ALA A 88 1.58 -12.14 14.39
N ASP A 89 2.49 -11.96 13.44
CA ASP A 89 3.74 -12.72 13.33
C ASP A 89 4.70 -12.41 14.49
N ALA A 90 4.84 -11.12 14.84
CA ALA A 90 5.66 -10.69 15.98
C ALA A 90 5.10 -11.18 17.34
N GLN A 91 3.78 -11.16 17.53
CA GLN A 91 3.18 -11.73 18.75
C GLN A 91 3.47 -13.22 18.91
N LYS A 92 3.48 -13.97 17.80
CA LYS A 92 3.73 -15.42 17.81
C LYS A 92 5.18 -15.78 18.15
N HIS A 93 6.12 -14.83 18.03
CA HIS A 93 7.52 -15.03 18.40
C HIS A 93 7.79 -14.80 19.90
N LEU A 94 6.81 -14.28 20.66
CA LEU A 94 6.89 -14.02 22.11
C LEU A 94 6.23 -15.11 22.97
N GLU A 95 5.49 -16.04 22.38
CA GLU A 95 4.92 -17.24 23.03
C GLU A 95 5.90 -18.43 22.97
#